data_AF-A0A453IQL5-F1
#
_entry.id   AF-A0A453IQL5-F1
#
_cell.length_a   1.000
_cell.length_b   1.000
_cell.length_c   1.000
_cell.angle_alpha   90.00
_cell.angle_beta   90.00
_cell.angle_gamma   90.00
#
_symmetry.space_group_name_H-M   'P 1'
#
loop_
_entity.id
_entity.type
_entity.pdbx_description
1 polymer ?
#
loop_
_entity_poly.entity_id
_entity_poly.type
_entity_poly.pdbx_seq_one_letter_code
_entity_poly.pdbx_strand_id
1 'polypeptide(L)'
;PLSVREKPVMSNIGKSTNILWHDCPIGQTERQKLLGQKGCVIWITGLSGSGKSTVACALSRELHYRGHHTYVLDGDNLRHGLNRDLSFKAEDRTENIRRVGEVAKLFADAGTICIASLISPYRRDRDACRALLPDSRFIEVCLSYYSLKPR
;
A
#
# COMPACT_ATOMS: atom_id res chain seq x y z
N PRO A 1 10.57 -3.14 38.35
CA PRO A 1 9.47 -4.15 38.36
C PRO A 1 9.50 -4.96 37.08
N LEU A 2 9.83 -6.25 37.18
CA LEU A 2 9.94 -7.20 36.07
C LEU A 2 8.63 -7.22 35.27
N SER A 3 8.72 -6.88 33.98
CA SER A 3 7.57 -6.90 33.08
C SER A 3 7.03 -8.32 32.95
N VAL A 4 5.72 -8.44 33.13
CA VAL A 4 4.97 -9.63 32.80
C VAL A 4 5.22 -9.90 31.30
N ARG A 5 5.98 -10.95 30.99
CA ARG A 5 6.10 -11.43 29.61
C ARG A 5 4.75 -12.04 29.25
N GLU A 6 3.90 -11.27 28.58
CA GLU A 6 2.69 -11.80 27.95
C GLU A 6 3.10 -12.94 27.03
N LYS A 7 2.39 -14.07 27.14
CA LYS A 7 2.65 -15.22 26.28
C LYS A 7 2.39 -14.80 24.83
N PRO A 8 3.31 -15.09 23.90
CA PRO A 8 3.15 -14.64 22.54
C PRO A 8 1.91 -15.29 21.90
N VAL A 9 1.12 -14.46 21.22
CA VAL A 9 -0.14 -14.87 20.61
C VAL A 9 0.17 -15.71 19.36
N MET A 10 -0.14 -17.00 19.43
CA MET A 10 -0.13 -17.87 18.25
C MET A 10 -1.33 -17.53 17.36
N SER A 11 -1.08 -17.33 16.07
CA SER A 11 -2.12 -17.12 15.08
C SER A 11 -1.99 -18.14 13.95
N ASN A 12 -3.12 -18.49 13.34
CA ASN A 12 -3.17 -19.22 12.09
C ASN A 12 -3.69 -18.23 11.03
N ILE A 13 -2.86 -17.84 10.07
CA ILE A 13 -3.25 -16.89 9.01
C ILE A 13 -3.18 -17.63 7.67
N GLY A 14 -4.35 -17.87 7.07
CA GLY A 14 -4.46 -18.57 5.79
C GLY A 14 -3.91 -20.00 5.86
N LYS A 15 -2.96 -20.32 4.98
CA LYS A 15 -2.31 -21.65 4.90
C LYS A 15 -1.14 -21.82 5.89
N SER A 16 -0.71 -20.76 6.57
CA SER A 16 0.40 -20.81 7.51
C SER A 16 -0.10 -21.13 8.92
N THR A 17 0.41 -22.22 9.48
CA THR A 17 0.16 -22.64 10.86
C THR A 17 1.33 -22.27 11.77
N ASN A 18 1.08 -22.10 13.07
CA ASN A 18 2.11 -21.89 14.09
C ASN A 18 2.96 -20.62 13.89
N ILE A 19 2.34 -19.54 13.44
CA ILE A 19 3.04 -18.25 13.31
C ILE A 19 2.89 -17.44 14.60
N LEU A 20 4.02 -16.91 15.04
CA LEU A 20 4.14 -16.10 16.23
C LEU A 20 4.40 -14.65 15.82
N TRP A 21 3.58 -13.72 16.30
CA TRP A 21 3.90 -12.31 16.14
C TRP A 21 5.02 -11.94 17.12
N HIS A 22 6.05 -11.26 16.62
CA HIS A 22 7.14 -10.76 17.44
C HIS A 22 6.98 -9.27 17.67
N ASP A 23 6.67 -8.89 18.91
CA ASP A 23 6.55 -7.48 19.27
C ASP A 23 7.91 -6.79 19.26
N CYS A 24 8.00 -5.73 18.47
CA CYS A 24 9.14 -4.82 18.48
C CYS A 24 8.86 -3.68 19.46
N PRO A 25 9.80 -3.31 20.36
CA PRO A 25 9.63 -2.17 21.26
C PRO A 25 9.38 -0.84 20.52
N ILE A 26 9.84 -0.73 19.27
CA ILE A 26 9.65 0.45 18.43
C ILE A 26 8.44 0.25 17.51
N GLY A 27 7.30 0.68 18.02
CA GLY A 27 6.02 0.68 17.30
C GLY A 27 5.84 1.86 16.35
N GLN A 28 4.70 1.85 15.67
CA GLN A 28 4.28 2.86 14.69
C GLN A 28 4.38 4.31 15.20
N THR A 29 3.93 4.58 16.43
CA THR A 29 3.94 5.93 17.02
C THR A 29 5.36 6.50 17.12
N GLU A 30 6.33 5.68 17.52
CA GLU A 30 7.73 6.13 17.67
C GLU A 30 8.38 6.40 16.31
N ARG A 31 8.07 5.56 15.30
CA ARG A 31 8.53 5.79 13.92
C ARG A 31 7.97 7.09 13.32
N GLN A 32 6.68 7.35 13.54
CA GLN A 32 6.03 8.57 13.08
C GLN A 32 6.57 9.83 13.77
N LYS A 33 6.85 9.76 15.08
CA LYS A 33 7.52 10.85 15.81
C LYS A 33 8.92 11.12 15.26
N LEU A 34 9.71 10.08 15.01
CA LEU A 34 11.06 10.20 14.47
C LEU A 34 11.06 10.89 13.09
N LEU A 35 10.11 10.53 12.23
CA LEU A 35 9.99 11.12 10.89
C LEU A 35 9.25 12.47 10.87
N GLY A 36 8.62 12.87 11.98
CA GLY A 36 7.76 14.06 12.02
C GLY A 36 6.55 13.98 11.07
N GLN A 37 6.13 12.77 10.68
CA GLN A 37 5.02 12.57 9.73
C GLN A 37 4.22 11.30 10.05
N LYS A 38 2.97 11.28 9.60
CA LYS A 38 2.11 10.08 9.67
C LYS A 38 2.13 9.35 8.34
N GLY A 39 2.36 8.04 8.38
CA GLY A 39 2.28 7.20 7.19
C GLY A 39 0.83 6.95 6.77
N CYS A 40 0.60 6.92 5.47
CA CYS A 40 -0.69 6.62 4.85
C CYS A 40 -0.47 5.96 3.48
N VAL A 41 -1.54 5.42 2.92
CA VAL A 41 -1.57 4.86 1.56
C VAL A 41 -2.43 5.77 0.70
N ILE A 42 -1.83 6.28 -0.37
CA ILE A 42 -2.53 6.94 -1.48
C ILE A 42 -2.64 5.91 -2.60
N TRP A 43 -3.85 5.41 -2.82
CA TRP A 43 -4.14 4.36 -3.79
C TRP A 43 -4.72 4.93 -5.07
N ILE A 44 -3.88 5.07 -6.10
CA ILE A 44 -4.28 5.59 -7.41
C ILE A 44 -4.73 4.42 -8.28
N THR A 45 -6.01 4.45 -8.68
CA THR A 45 -6.65 3.46 -9.56
C THR A 45 -7.13 4.10 -10.86
N GLY A 46 -7.21 3.33 -11.95
CA GLY A 46 -7.63 3.83 -13.26
C GLY A 46 -7.11 3.00 -14.43
N LEU A 47 -7.66 3.24 -15.63
CA LEU A 47 -7.32 2.51 -16.85
C LEU A 47 -5.83 2.65 -17.22
N SER A 48 -5.32 1.72 -18.03
CA SER A 48 -3.97 1.90 -18.61
C SER A 48 -3.92 3.21 -19.41
N GLY A 49 -2.80 3.93 -19.33
CA GLY A 49 -2.63 5.23 -19.98
C GLY A 49 -3.36 6.42 -19.33
N SER A 50 -4.13 6.23 -18.25
CA SER A 50 -4.84 7.35 -17.58
C SER A 50 -3.95 8.34 -16.81
N GLY A 51 -2.63 8.21 -16.89
CA GLY A 51 -1.66 9.09 -16.22
C GLY A 51 -1.33 8.74 -14.76
N LYS A 52 -1.72 7.55 -14.26
CA LYS A 52 -1.47 7.13 -12.86
C LYS A 52 -0.02 7.31 -12.43
N SER A 53 0.94 6.75 -13.18
CA SER A 53 2.36 6.82 -12.85
C SER A 53 2.89 8.25 -12.94
N THR A 54 2.40 9.05 -13.91
CA THR A 54 2.74 10.47 -14.02
C THR A 54 2.30 11.26 -12.79
N VAL A 55 1.05 11.07 -12.35
CA VAL A 55 0.51 11.72 -11.15
C VAL A 55 1.23 11.23 -9.90
N ALA A 56 1.50 9.93 -9.78
CA ALA A 56 2.24 9.36 -8.65
C ALA A 56 3.64 9.97 -8.51
N CYS A 57 4.40 10.05 -9.60
CA CYS A 57 5.73 10.65 -9.63
C CYS A 57 5.69 12.15 -9.32
N ALA A 58 4.74 12.89 -9.91
CA ALA A 58 4.58 14.31 -9.67
C ALA A 58 4.23 14.60 -8.20
N LEU A 59 3.30 13.82 -7.62
CA LEU A 59 2.92 13.91 -6.23
C LEU A 59 4.09 13.59 -5.29
N SER A 60 4.83 12.52 -5.57
CA SER A 60 6.02 12.15 -4.78
C SER A 60 7.07 13.27 -4.81
N ARG A 61 7.30 13.88 -5.97
CA ARG A 61 8.23 15.01 -6.13
C ARG A 61 7.78 16.22 -5.31
N GLU A 62 6.51 16.58 -5.39
CA GLU A 62 5.97 17.74 -4.66
C GLU A 62 6.02 17.54 -3.13
N LEU A 63 5.64 16.35 -2.65
CA LEU A 63 5.73 15.99 -1.24
C LEU A 63 7.17 16.00 -0.73
N HIS A 64 8.12 15.54 -1.55
CA HIS A 64 9.54 15.58 -1.21
C HIS A 64 10.02 17.02 -0.99
N TYR A 65 9.66 17.96 -1.86
CA TYR A 65 10.01 19.38 -1.67
C TYR A 65 9.37 20.02 -0.43
N ARG A 66 8.29 19.43 0.08
CA ARG A 66 7.64 19.83 1.34
C ARG A 66 8.21 19.11 2.56
N GLY A 67 9.27 18.32 2.42
CA GLY A 67 9.93 17.62 3.50
C GLY A 67 9.25 16.31 3.92
N HIS A 68 8.36 15.76 3.11
CA HIS A 68 7.71 14.49 3.39
C HIS A 68 8.44 13.31 2.74
N HIS A 69 8.55 12.22 3.48
CA HIS A 69 9.13 10.97 2.99
C HIS A 69 8.05 10.09 2.35
N THR A 70 8.21 9.83 1.05
CA THR A 70 7.28 9.08 0.21
C THR A 70 7.96 7.89 -0.46
N TYR A 71 7.16 6.91 -0.88
CA TYR A 71 7.62 5.84 -1.77
C TYR A 71 6.53 5.45 -2.78
N VAL A 72 6.91 5.28 -4.05
CA VAL A 72 5.98 4.94 -5.12
C VAL A 72 6.03 3.44 -5.40
N LEU A 73 4.87 2.77 -5.25
CA LEU A 73 4.64 1.39 -5.64
C LEU A 73 3.93 1.37 -6.99
N ASP A 74 4.70 1.37 -8.08
CA ASP A 74 4.17 1.28 -9.44
C ASP A 74 4.02 -0.18 -9.88
N GLY A 75 2.88 -0.49 -10.51
CA GLY A 75 2.55 -1.84 -10.96
C GLY A 75 3.58 -2.45 -11.91
N ASP A 76 4.23 -1.65 -12.76
CA ASP A 76 5.23 -2.16 -13.70
C ASP A 76 6.57 -2.38 -12.99
N ASN A 77 6.97 -1.46 -12.10
CA ASN A 77 8.19 -1.61 -11.29
C ASN A 77 8.17 -2.87 -10.43
N LEU A 78 7.01 -3.19 -9.83
CA LEU A 78 6.86 -4.36 -8.97
C LEU A 78 6.97 -5.69 -9.72
N ARG A 79 6.66 -5.71 -11.02
CA ARG A 79 6.79 -6.90 -11.88
C ARG A 79 8.24 -7.27 -12.19
N HIS A 80 9.19 -6.35 -11.98
CA HIS A 80 10.61 -6.68 -12.06
C HIS A 80 11.13 -7.41 -10.81
N GLY A 81 10.36 -7.45 -9.72
CA GLY A 81 10.79 -8.01 -8.42
C GLY A 81 9.69 -8.80 -7.71
N LEU A 82 9.02 -8.15 -6.75
CA LEU A 82 8.03 -8.76 -5.85
C LEU A 82 6.96 -9.60 -6.56
N ASN A 83 6.54 -9.15 -7.75
CA ASN A 83 5.43 -9.73 -8.51
C ASN A 83 5.90 -10.34 -9.84
N ARG A 84 7.18 -10.70 -9.98
CA ARG A 84 7.75 -11.26 -11.22
C ARG A 84 7.17 -12.62 -11.62
N ASP A 85 6.64 -13.36 -10.64
CA ASP A 85 6.02 -14.67 -10.81
C ASP A 85 4.57 -14.61 -11.30
N LEU A 86 3.95 -13.42 -11.30
CA LEU A 86 2.54 -13.23 -11.61
C LEU A 86 2.33 -12.85 -13.08
N SER A 87 1.40 -13.53 -13.75
CA SER A 87 1.00 -13.19 -15.12
C SER A 87 -0.03 -12.05 -15.15
N PHE A 88 -0.82 -11.97 -16.22
CA PHE A 88 -1.90 -11.01 -16.40
C PHE A 88 -3.31 -11.62 -16.32
N LYS A 89 -3.41 -12.89 -15.90
CA LYS A 89 -4.68 -13.58 -15.62
C LYS A 89 -5.44 -12.93 -14.46
N ALA A 90 -6.74 -13.21 -14.34
CA ALA A 90 -7.59 -12.56 -13.34
C ALA A 90 -7.13 -12.84 -11.91
N GLU A 91 -6.76 -14.10 -11.62
CA GLU A 91 -6.30 -14.56 -10.31
C GLU A 91 -4.97 -13.90 -9.93
N ASP A 92 -4.04 -13.84 -10.89
CA ASP A 92 -2.74 -13.19 -10.71
C ASP A 92 -2.88 -11.68 -10.52
N ARG A 93 -3.89 -11.04 -11.12
CA ARG A 93 -4.20 -9.63 -10.87
C ARG A 93 -4.69 -9.43 -9.43
N THR A 94 -5.58 -10.28 -8.94
CA THR A 94 -6.04 -10.23 -7.55
C THR A 94 -4.88 -10.44 -6.58
N GLU A 95 -4.01 -11.43 -6.83
CA GLU A 95 -2.83 -11.68 -5.99
C GLU A 95 -1.83 -10.52 -6.04
N ASN A 96 -1.61 -9.92 -7.22
CA ASN A 96 -0.81 -8.71 -7.36
C ASN A 96 -1.35 -7.60 -6.45
N ILE A 97 -2.65 -7.30 -6.51
CA ILE A 97 -3.26 -6.28 -5.66
C ILE A 97 -3.13 -6.62 -4.17
N ARG A 98 -3.35 -7.89 -3.78
CA ARG A 98 -3.18 -8.35 -2.40
C ARG A 98 -1.75 -8.12 -1.89
N ARG A 99 -0.73 -8.51 -2.66
CA ARG A 99 0.69 -8.31 -2.30
C ARG A 99 1.02 -6.82 -2.17
N VAL A 100 0.56 -5.98 -3.10
CA VAL A 100 0.82 -4.54 -3.01
C VAL A 100 0.11 -3.92 -1.82
N GLY A 101 -1.12 -4.35 -1.50
CA GLY A 101 -1.85 -3.90 -0.30
C GLY A 101 -1.08 -4.16 0.99
N GLU A 102 -0.53 -5.36 1.17
CA GLU A 102 0.28 -5.71 2.34
C GLU A 102 1.58 -4.90 2.41
N VAL A 103 2.27 -4.70 1.28
CA VAL A 103 3.49 -3.88 1.24
C VAL A 103 3.18 -2.42 1.54
N ALA A 104 2.09 -1.86 0.96
CA ALA A 104 1.66 -0.50 1.21
C ALA A 104 1.31 -0.28 2.69
N LYS A 105 0.67 -1.27 3.34
CA LYS A 105 0.42 -1.28 4.78
C LYS A 105 1.74 -1.19 5.58
N LEU A 106 2.75 -1.98 5.21
CA LEU A 106 4.05 -1.94 5.89
C LEU A 106 4.74 -0.57 5.76
N PHE A 107 4.67 0.07 4.58
CA PHE A 107 5.19 1.42 4.41
C PHE A 107 4.45 2.45 5.27
N ALA A 108 3.12 2.38 5.29
CA ALA A 108 2.31 3.28 6.12
C ALA A 108 2.57 3.06 7.62
N ASP A 109 2.77 1.82 8.06
CA ASP A 109 3.16 1.49 9.44
C ASP A 109 4.55 2.04 9.80
N ALA A 110 5.49 1.99 8.85
CA ALA A 110 6.81 2.60 9.00
C ALA A 110 6.80 4.14 9.04
N GLY A 111 5.64 4.77 8.81
CA GLY A 111 5.48 6.22 8.80
C GLY A 111 5.67 6.86 7.42
N THR A 112 5.88 6.08 6.36
CA THR A 112 6.05 6.57 4.98
C THR A 112 4.69 6.84 4.31
N ILE A 113 4.62 7.89 3.49
CA ILE A 113 3.48 8.10 2.58
C ILE A 113 3.68 7.19 1.36
N CYS A 114 2.95 6.08 1.32
CA CYS A 114 3.03 5.11 0.25
C CYS A 114 2.06 5.49 -0.88
N ILE A 115 2.56 5.67 -2.09
CA ILE A 115 1.76 6.03 -3.26
C ILE A 115 1.71 4.80 -4.18
N ALA A 116 0.59 4.08 -4.18
CA ALA A 116 0.38 2.93 -5.04
C ALA A 116 -0.26 3.36 -6.37
N SER A 117 0.36 3.02 -7.50
CA SER A 117 -0.11 3.33 -8.86
C SER A 117 -0.44 2.03 -9.59
N LEU A 118 -1.72 1.66 -9.62
CA LEU A 118 -2.16 0.33 -10.09
C LEU A 118 -3.45 0.43 -10.89
N ILE A 119 -3.63 -0.42 -11.91
CA ILE A 119 -4.93 -0.50 -12.61
C ILE A 119 -6.05 -0.89 -11.65
N SER A 120 -5.80 -1.88 -10.78
CA SER A 120 -6.69 -2.31 -9.68
C SER A 120 -8.20 -2.26 -9.99
N PRO A 121 -8.66 -2.92 -11.07
CA PRO A 121 -9.99 -2.66 -11.65
C PRO A 121 -11.14 -3.15 -10.75
N TYR A 122 -10.92 -4.20 -9.97
CA TYR A 122 -11.95 -4.82 -9.16
C TYR A 122 -12.10 -4.10 -7.81
N ARG A 123 -13.30 -3.59 -7.56
CA ARG A 123 -13.62 -2.87 -6.31
C ARG A 123 -13.38 -3.74 -5.08
N ARG A 124 -13.73 -5.03 -5.11
CA ARG A 124 -13.52 -5.94 -3.98
C ARG A 124 -12.05 -5.99 -3.54
N ASP A 125 -11.12 -5.98 -4.50
CA ASP A 125 -9.70 -6.12 -4.20
C ASP A 125 -9.16 -4.82 -3.58
N ARG A 126 -9.68 -3.66 -4.01
CA ARG A 126 -9.38 -2.35 -3.40
C ARG A 126 -9.99 -2.23 -2.00
N ASP A 127 -11.22 -2.69 -1.81
CA ASP A 127 -11.89 -2.70 -0.51
C ASP A 127 -11.16 -3.62 0.48
N ALA A 128 -10.64 -4.77 0.02
CA ALA A 128 -9.80 -5.65 0.82
C ALA A 128 -8.50 -4.95 1.25
N CYS A 129 -7.84 -4.21 0.36
CA CYS A 129 -6.66 -3.41 0.74
C CYS A 129 -7.02 -2.29 1.74
N ARG A 130 -8.17 -1.63 1.55
CA ARG A 130 -8.65 -0.58 2.47
C ARG A 130 -8.83 -1.15 3.88
N ALA A 131 -9.43 -2.34 4.00
CA ALA A 131 -9.68 -3.00 5.27
C ALA A 131 -8.41 -3.41 6.04
N LEU A 132 -7.22 -3.42 5.39
CA LEU A 132 -5.94 -3.67 6.06
C LEU A 132 -5.48 -2.51 6.95
N LEU A 133 -6.07 -1.32 6.76
CA LEU A 133 -5.70 -0.08 7.41
C LEU A 133 -6.93 0.55 8.06
N PRO A 134 -6.77 1.32 9.16
CA PRO A 134 -7.83 2.20 9.64
C PRO A 134 -8.26 3.17 8.54
N ASP A 135 -9.57 3.44 8.44
CA ASP A 135 -10.19 4.19 7.33
C ASP A 135 -9.49 5.52 6.98
N SER A 136 -8.93 6.22 7.96
CA SER A 136 -8.25 7.51 7.76
C SER A 136 -6.87 7.44 7.11
N ARG A 137 -6.32 6.24 6.89
CA ARG A 137 -4.98 6.03 6.32
C ARG A 137 -4.98 5.46 4.92
N PHE A 138 -6.14 5.22 4.33
CA PHE A 138 -6.27 4.74 2.96
C PHE A 138 -7.06 5.74 2.12
N ILE A 139 -6.37 6.43 1.21
CA ILE A 139 -6.93 7.47 0.36
C ILE A 139 -7.01 6.93 -1.06
N GLU A 140 -8.20 6.57 -1.51
CA GLU A 140 -8.42 6.11 -2.90
C GLU A 140 -8.62 7.29 -3.84
N VAL A 141 -7.86 7.31 -4.93
CA VAL A 141 -7.92 8.32 -6.00
C VAL A 141 -8.21 7.62 -7.32
N CYS A 142 -9.37 7.89 -7.92
CA CYS A 142 -9.74 7.32 -9.21
C CYS A 142 -9.39 8.30 -10.34
N LEU A 143 -8.53 7.86 -11.28
CA LEU A 143 -8.25 8.58 -12.51
C LEU A 143 -9.12 8.05 -13.64
N SER A 144 -10.17 8.80 -13.96
CA SER A 144 -11.00 8.60 -15.15
C SER A 144 -10.60 9.59 -16.25
N TYR A 145 -10.42 9.10 -17.48
CA TYR A 145 -10.40 9.97 -18.65
C TYR A 145 -11.79 9.96 -19.29
N TYR A 146 -12.42 11.14 -19.40
CA TYR A 146 -13.53 11.31 -20.32
C TYR A 146 -12.94 11.62 -21.69
N SER A 147 -13.08 10.70 -22.64
CA SER A 147 -12.95 11.06 -24.04
C SER A 147 -14.10 12.01 -24.33
N LEU A 148 -13.79 13.31 -24.44
CA LEU A 148 -14.67 14.27 -25.08
C LEU A 148 -14.77 13.83 -26.55
N LYS A 149 -15.64 12.84 -26.83
CA LYS A 149 -16.11 12.65 -28.19
C LYS A 149 -16.80 13.97 -28.57
N PRO A 150 -16.37 14.66 -29.64
CA PRO A 150 -17.12 15.79 -30.13
C PRO A 150 -18.54 15.29 -30.45
N ARG A 151 -19.53 16.02 -29.93
CA ARG A 151 -20.94 15.84 -30.31
C ARG A 151 -21.12 16.17 -31.78
#